data_AF-A0A7S3NKR8-F1
#
_entry.id   AF-A0A7S3NKR8-F1
#
_cell.length_a   1.000
_cell.length_b   1.000
_cell.length_c   1.000
_cell.angle_alpha   90.00
_cell.angle_beta   90.00
_cell.angle_gamma   90.00
#
_symmetry.space_group_name_H-M   'P 1'
#
loop_
_entity.id
_entity.type
_entity.pdbx_description
1 polymer ?
#
loop_
_entity_poly.entity_id
_entity_poly.type
_entity_poly.pdbx_seq_one_letter_code
_entity_poly.pdbx_strand_id
1 'polypeptide(L)'
;KYKKMGAYDHTKRNLFKAGSLVMVLLLILSMSIRHSILCDSGVDEETETGLQLARQSLEARLLNVEQEAMENTMVIERVLRLLKEKHAGASADRQPDLADLYTDAEKLAIEIDAAFDRIDDDIFAKGEISNERDVVGDTSSFDDFSRRGREENIQSPFDDIRRPPRTDEAGVAEAFRVQTDDRISSQRCSEYARQYNIIPQISWGDAPYKVQDEWRRLDCDSFMQEESAPF
;
A
#
# COMPACT_ATOMS: atom_id res chain seq x y z
N LYS A 1 47.97 -19.53 -48.10
CA LYS A 1 46.99 -20.64 -47.93
C LYS A 1 46.54 -20.61 -46.47
N TYR A 2 45.35 -20.10 -46.14
CA TYR A 2 44.52 -20.48 -44.97
C TYR A 2 43.26 -19.60 -45.02
N LYS A 3 42.20 -20.13 -45.61
CA LYS A 3 40.86 -19.51 -45.64
C LYS A 3 39.85 -20.64 -45.66
N LYS A 4 39.20 -20.89 -44.51
CA LYS A 4 37.91 -21.60 -44.31
C LYS A 4 37.84 -22.18 -42.88
N MET A 5 37.46 -21.37 -41.90
CA MET A 5 36.81 -21.84 -40.67
C MET A 5 35.87 -20.73 -40.20
N GLY A 6 34.56 -20.90 -40.38
CA GLY A 6 33.60 -19.85 -39.98
C GLY A 6 32.13 -20.14 -40.26
N ALA A 7 31.71 -21.41 -40.39
CA ALA A 7 30.33 -21.74 -40.76
C ALA A 7 29.63 -22.71 -39.79
N TYR A 8 30.22 -23.04 -38.62
CA TYR A 8 29.69 -24.11 -37.76
C TYR A 8 28.97 -23.62 -36.49
N ASP A 9 28.81 -22.32 -36.27
CA ASP A 9 28.43 -21.78 -34.94
C ASP A 9 27.07 -21.06 -34.85
N HIS A 10 26.27 -21.08 -35.92
CA HIS A 10 24.93 -20.49 -35.91
C HIS A 10 23.82 -21.50 -35.61
N THR A 11 23.99 -22.78 -35.91
CA THR A 11 22.93 -23.80 -35.76
C THR A 11 22.70 -24.18 -34.29
N LYS A 12 23.74 -24.14 -33.44
CA LYS A 12 23.61 -24.48 -32.01
C LYS A 12 22.81 -23.46 -31.20
N ARG A 13 22.88 -22.17 -31.55
CA ARG A 13 22.16 -21.10 -30.83
C ARG A 13 20.64 -21.16 -31.02
N ASN A 14 20.16 -21.65 -32.15
CA ASN A 14 18.72 -21.80 -32.39
C ASN A 14 18.13 -23.04 -31.69
N LEU A 15 18.92 -24.09 -31.52
CA LEU A 15 18.49 -25.30 -30.81
C LEU A 15 18.28 -25.04 -29.31
N PHE A 16 19.14 -24.23 -28.68
CA PHE A 16 18.98 -23.86 -27.27
C PHE A 16 17.74 -23.00 -27.01
N LYS A 17 17.40 -22.08 -27.93
CA LYS A 17 16.21 -21.24 -27.80
C LYS A 17 14.91 -22.05 -27.91
N ALA A 18 14.87 -23.01 -28.84
CA ALA A 18 13.72 -23.91 -28.98
C ALA A 18 13.55 -24.81 -27.74
N GLY A 19 14.65 -25.36 -27.20
CA GLY A 19 14.60 -26.19 -25.99
C GLY A 19 14.12 -25.42 -24.75
N SER A 20 14.54 -24.17 -24.59
CA SER A 20 14.10 -23.33 -23.46
C SER A 20 12.61 -23.04 -23.49
N LEU A 21 12.04 -22.78 -24.66
CA LEU A 21 10.62 -22.45 -24.80
C LEU A 21 9.73 -23.67 -24.52
N VAL A 22 10.16 -24.86 -24.97
CA VAL A 22 9.47 -26.12 -24.68
C VAL A 22 9.50 -26.44 -23.18
N MET A 23 10.63 -26.22 -22.50
CA MET A 23 10.73 -26.44 -21.04
C MET A 23 9.82 -25.50 -20.25
N VAL A 24 9.72 -24.22 -20.65
CA VAL A 24 8.80 -23.27 -20.01
C VAL A 24 7.35 -23.69 -20.23
N LEU A 25 6.98 -24.12 -21.44
CA LEU A 25 5.64 -24.63 -21.74
C LEU A 25 5.28 -25.88 -20.91
N LEU A 26 6.22 -26.81 -20.76
CA LEU A 26 6.02 -28.01 -19.94
C LEU A 26 5.84 -27.68 -18.45
N LEU A 27 6.59 -26.68 -17.94
CA LEU A 27 6.42 -26.21 -16.57
C LEU A 27 5.03 -25.60 -16.35
N ILE A 28 4.58 -24.72 -17.25
CA ILE A 28 3.25 -24.09 -17.18
C ILE A 28 2.14 -25.16 -17.24
N LEU A 29 2.25 -26.14 -18.15
CA LEU A 29 1.31 -27.24 -18.24
C LEU A 29 1.31 -28.10 -16.97
N SER A 30 2.48 -28.38 -16.39
CA SER A 30 2.57 -29.18 -15.16
C SER A 30 1.97 -28.48 -13.94
N MET A 31 2.10 -27.15 -13.85
CA MET A 31 1.46 -26.37 -12.78
C MET A 31 -0.05 -26.29 -12.97
N SER A 32 -0.52 -26.13 -14.21
CA SER A 32 -1.94 -26.14 -14.56
C SER A 32 -2.61 -27.46 -14.17
N ILE A 33 -2.01 -28.61 -14.52
CA ILE A 33 -2.56 -29.93 -14.19
C ILE A 33 -2.61 -30.19 -12.68
N ARG A 34 -1.59 -29.77 -11.92
CA ARG A 34 -1.59 -29.94 -10.46
C ARG A 34 -2.68 -29.10 -9.79
N HIS A 35 -2.93 -27.90 -10.28
CA HIS A 35 -3.95 -27.03 -9.71
C HIS A 35 -5.37 -27.57 -9.94
N SER A 36 -5.61 -28.27 -11.05
CA SER A 36 -6.91 -28.91 -11.33
C SER A 36 -7.21 -30.09 -10.40
N ILE A 37 -6.19 -30.91 -10.08
CA ILE A 37 -6.38 -32.14 -9.29
C ILE A 37 -6.58 -31.83 -7.81
N LEU A 38 -5.94 -30.78 -7.29
CA LEU A 38 -6.05 -30.37 -5.89
C LEU A 38 -7.37 -29.65 -5.56
N CYS A 39 -8.09 -29.14 -6.57
CA CYS A 39 -9.40 -28.50 -6.37
C CYS A 39 -10.61 -29.45 -6.48
N ASP A 40 -10.43 -30.71 -6.91
CA ASP A 40 -11.54 -31.62 -7.24
C ASP A 40 -11.71 -32.80 -6.26
N SER A 41 -10.75 -33.02 -5.35
CA SER A 41 -10.80 -34.14 -4.41
C SER A 41 -11.33 -33.71 -3.03
N GLY A 42 -12.65 -33.81 -2.82
CA GLY A 42 -13.23 -33.88 -1.48
C GLY A 42 -13.99 -32.62 -1.04
N VAL A 43 -15.02 -32.25 -1.79
CA VAL A 43 -16.01 -31.27 -1.36
C VAL A 43 -17.18 -32.07 -0.77
N ASP A 44 -17.14 -32.29 0.54
CA ASP A 44 -18.32 -32.71 1.31
C ASP A 44 -19.43 -31.66 1.11
N GLU A 45 -20.70 -32.03 1.10
CA GLU A 45 -21.85 -31.19 0.71
C GLU A 45 -21.95 -29.84 1.47
N GLU A 46 -21.36 -29.71 2.66
CA GLU A 46 -21.24 -28.42 3.40
C GLU A 46 -20.30 -27.41 2.73
N THR A 47 -19.37 -27.88 1.91
CA THR A 47 -18.28 -27.10 1.34
C THR A 47 -18.66 -26.45 0.00
N GLU A 48 -19.79 -26.86 -0.60
CA GLU A 48 -20.43 -26.17 -1.75
C GLU A 48 -20.95 -24.78 -1.34
N THR A 49 -21.50 -24.65 -0.13
CA THR A 49 -21.95 -23.34 0.38
C THR A 49 -20.77 -22.40 0.65
N GLY A 50 -19.67 -22.93 1.19
CA GLY A 50 -18.43 -22.19 1.40
C GLY A 50 -17.81 -21.71 0.07
N LEU A 51 -17.84 -22.55 -0.96
CA LEU A 51 -17.34 -22.18 -2.29
C LEU A 51 -18.17 -21.06 -2.92
N GLN A 52 -19.50 -21.11 -2.79
CA GLN A 52 -20.38 -20.04 -3.29
C GLN A 52 -20.13 -18.72 -2.56
N LEU A 53 -19.94 -18.74 -1.23
CA LEU A 53 -19.64 -17.55 -0.45
C LEU A 53 -18.27 -16.96 -0.82
N ALA A 54 -17.25 -17.82 -0.98
CA ALA A 54 -15.91 -17.42 -1.41
C ALA A 54 -15.96 -16.75 -2.79
N ARG A 55 -16.72 -17.30 -3.73
CA ARG A 55 -16.93 -16.71 -5.05
C ARG A 55 -17.58 -15.32 -4.97
N GLN A 56 -18.65 -15.17 -4.19
CA GLN A 56 -19.30 -13.87 -4.00
C GLN A 56 -18.35 -12.85 -3.38
N SER A 57 -17.52 -13.25 -2.42
CA SER A 57 -16.52 -12.37 -1.81
C SER A 57 -15.47 -11.90 -2.83
N LEU A 58 -15.05 -12.77 -3.75
CA LEU A 58 -14.12 -12.43 -4.82
C LEU A 58 -14.75 -11.49 -5.84
N GLU A 59 -16.00 -11.73 -6.23
CA GLU A 59 -16.74 -10.85 -7.14
C GLU A 59 -16.90 -9.43 -6.53
N ALA A 60 -17.19 -9.33 -5.23
CA ALA A 60 -17.26 -8.05 -4.53
C ALA A 60 -15.90 -7.32 -4.48
N ARG A 61 -14.81 -8.05 -4.18
CA ARG A 61 -13.45 -7.46 -4.19
C ARG A 61 -13.03 -7.02 -5.58
N LEU A 62 -13.39 -7.78 -6.62
CA LEU A 62 -13.09 -7.42 -8.00
C LEU A 62 -13.80 -6.11 -8.39
N LEU A 63 -15.08 -5.97 -8.08
CA LEU A 63 -15.84 -4.75 -8.33
C LEU A 63 -15.25 -3.54 -7.59
N ASN A 64 -14.79 -3.73 -6.34
CA ASN A 64 -14.14 -2.66 -5.59
C ASN A 64 -12.82 -2.21 -6.24
N VAL A 65 -11.99 -3.16 -6.69
CA VAL A 65 -10.73 -2.85 -7.40
C VAL A 65 -11.00 -2.19 -8.75
N GLU A 66 -12.04 -2.61 -9.47
CA GLU A 66 -12.45 -1.96 -10.73
C GLU A 66 -12.91 -0.51 -10.49
N GLN A 67 -13.64 -0.26 -9.42
CA GLN A 67 -14.04 1.09 -9.03
C GLN A 67 -12.84 1.97 -8.69
N GLU A 68 -11.92 1.46 -7.85
CA GLU A 68 -10.69 2.16 -7.48
C GLU A 68 -9.83 2.49 -8.72
N ALA A 69 -9.74 1.56 -9.68
CA ALA A 69 -9.03 1.77 -10.93
C ALA A 69 -9.67 2.89 -11.79
N MET A 70 -11.01 2.97 -11.82
CA MET A 70 -11.71 4.07 -12.49
C MET A 70 -11.46 5.41 -11.81
N GLU A 71 -11.51 5.46 -10.48
CA GLU A 71 -11.21 6.66 -9.69
C GLU A 71 -9.77 7.14 -9.92
N ASN A 72 -8.80 6.23 -9.85
CA ASN A 72 -7.40 6.52 -10.13
C ASN A 72 -7.20 7.03 -11.57
N THR A 73 -7.91 6.47 -12.54
CA THR A 73 -7.85 6.93 -13.94
C THR A 73 -8.35 8.37 -14.07
N MET A 74 -9.45 8.73 -13.39
CA MET A 74 -9.97 10.10 -13.39
C MET A 74 -8.99 11.10 -12.75
N VAL A 75 -8.32 10.72 -11.66
CA VAL A 75 -7.29 11.54 -11.01
C VAL A 75 -6.10 11.75 -11.96
N ILE A 76 -5.60 10.68 -12.59
CA ILE A 76 -4.50 10.75 -13.54
C ILE A 76 -4.85 11.65 -14.73
N GLU A 77 -6.03 11.51 -15.32
CA GLU A 77 -6.47 12.38 -16.42
C GLU A 77 -6.54 13.85 -16.00
N ARG A 78 -6.97 14.14 -14.77
CA ARG A 78 -7.02 15.50 -14.23
C ARG A 78 -5.62 16.08 -14.03
N VAL A 79 -4.69 15.30 -13.49
CA VAL A 79 -3.28 15.69 -13.34
C VAL A 79 -2.65 15.95 -14.71
N LEU A 80 -2.85 15.06 -15.68
CA LEU A 80 -2.33 15.24 -17.05
C LEU A 80 -2.89 16.49 -17.71
N ARG A 81 -4.17 16.83 -17.48
CA ARG A 81 -4.77 18.06 -18.00
C ARG A 81 -4.11 19.30 -17.39
N LEU A 82 -3.91 19.32 -16.08
CA LEU A 82 -3.25 20.43 -15.39
C LEU A 82 -1.79 20.61 -15.85
N LEU A 83 -1.05 19.51 -16.01
CA LEU A 83 0.30 19.53 -16.57
C LEU A 83 0.31 20.08 -18.00
N LYS A 84 -0.65 19.64 -18.84
CA LYS A 84 -0.79 20.13 -20.21
C LYS A 84 -1.11 21.62 -20.25
N GLU A 85 -2.00 22.12 -19.41
CA GLU A 85 -2.33 23.55 -19.32
C GLU A 85 -1.13 24.38 -18.86
N LYS A 86 -0.40 23.90 -17.84
CA LYS A 86 0.82 24.55 -17.34
C LYS A 86 1.94 24.59 -18.38
N HIS A 87 2.04 23.57 -19.24
CA HIS A 87 3.06 23.49 -20.28
C HIS A 87 2.62 24.03 -21.65
N ALA A 88 1.32 24.21 -21.89
CA ALA A 88 0.82 24.80 -23.14
C ALA A 88 1.25 26.26 -23.33
N GLY A 89 1.63 26.97 -22.25
CA GLY A 89 2.25 28.29 -22.30
C GLY A 89 3.73 28.28 -22.70
N ALA A 90 4.41 27.13 -22.61
CA ALA A 90 5.82 26.95 -22.91
C ALA A 90 5.97 26.21 -24.26
N SER A 91 5.84 26.94 -25.37
CA SER A 91 6.13 26.48 -26.75
C SER A 91 5.39 25.21 -27.21
N ALA A 92 4.27 25.40 -27.91
CA ALA A 92 3.35 24.39 -28.42
C ALA A 92 3.92 23.34 -29.42
N ASP A 93 5.22 23.32 -29.70
CA ASP A 93 5.81 22.52 -30.79
C ASP A 93 6.75 21.39 -30.35
N ARG A 94 7.00 21.24 -29.04
CA ARG A 94 7.88 20.17 -28.53
C ARG A 94 7.09 19.29 -27.57
N GLN A 95 6.70 18.09 -28.03
CA GLN A 95 6.30 17.04 -27.10
C GLN A 95 7.45 16.84 -26.12
N PRO A 96 7.25 17.00 -24.80
CA PRO A 96 8.28 16.71 -23.83
C PRO A 96 8.63 15.22 -23.97
N ASP A 97 9.90 14.94 -24.21
CA ASP A 97 10.38 13.56 -24.22
C ASP A 97 10.20 12.99 -22.81
N LEU A 98 9.83 11.71 -22.70
CA LEU A 98 9.67 11.06 -21.40
C LEU A 98 10.96 11.22 -20.57
N ALA A 99 12.12 11.22 -21.23
CA ALA A 99 13.42 11.42 -20.61
C ALA A 99 13.57 12.77 -19.88
N ASP A 100 12.99 13.85 -20.43
CA ASP A 100 12.99 15.18 -19.79
C ASP A 100 12.03 15.25 -18.59
N LEU A 101 11.01 14.39 -18.57
CA LEU A 101 10.12 14.23 -17.41
C LEU A 101 10.78 13.47 -16.26
N TYR A 102 11.72 12.58 -16.56
CA TYR A 102 12.42 11.75 -15.57
C TYR A 102 13.69 12.40 -15.00
N THR A 103 14.36 13.29 -15.74
CA THR A 103 15.55 14.01 -15.25
C THR A 103 15.24 14.93 -14.08
N ASP A 104 13.99 15.39 -13.99
CA ASP A 104 13.49 16.25 -12.91
C ASP A 104 12.41 15.52 -12.09
N ALA A 105 12.51 14.20 -11.90
CA ALA A 105 11.52 13.42 -11.15
C ALA A 105 11.27 13.96 -9.73
N GLU A 106 12.30 14.46 -9.05
CA GLU A 106 12.19 15.09 -7.73
C GLU A 106 11.39 16.40 -7.77
N LYS A 107 11.61 17.21 -8.82
CA LYS A 107 10.84 18.43 -9.05
C LYS A 107 9.39 18.12 -9.44
N LEU A 108 9.16 17.07 -10.23
CA LEU A 108 7.82 16.60 -10.57
C LEU A 108 7.07 16.13 -9.32
N ALA A 109 7.73 15.38 -8.43
CA ALA A 109 7.16 14.97 -7.15
C ALA A 109 6.74 16.17 -6.31
N ILE A 110 7.60 17.18 -6.15
CA ILE A 110 7.29 18.43 -5.44
C ILE A 110 6.10 19.17 -6.09
N GLU A 111 6.03 19.19 -7.42
CA GLU A 111 4.92 19.82 -8.14
C GLU A 111 3.61 19.06 -8.01
N ILE A 112 3.66 17.73 -7.94
CA ILE A 112 2.50 16.86 -7.70
C ILE A 112 1.99 17.06 -6.27
N ASP A 113 2.86 17.06 -5.26
CA ASP A 113 2.49 17.30 -3.86
C ASP A 113 1.81 18.68 -3.72
N ALA A 114 2.42 19.73 -4.28
CA ALA A 114 1.82 21.06 -4.30
C ALA A 114 0.53 21.17 -5.13
N ALA A 115 0.23 20.20 -6.01
CA ALA A 115 -1.04 20.13 -6.71
C ALA A 115 -2.11 19.43 -5.86
N PHE A 116 -1.75 18.40 -5.10
CA PHE A 116 -2.65 17.75 -4.14
C PHE A 116 -3.07 18.69 -3.02
N ASP A 117 -2.15 19.47 -2.44
CA ASP A 117 -2.47 20.46 -1.40
C ASP A 117 -3.56 21.45 -1.86
N ARG A 118 -3.51 21.88 -3.12
CA ARG A 118 -4.50 22.79 -3.71
C ARG A 118 -5.87 22.13 -3.92
N ILE A 119 -5.89 20.84 -4.24
CA ILE A 119 -7.13 20.08 -4.40
C ILE A 119 -7.78 19.90 -3.03
N ASP A 120 -7.01 19.59 -1.99
CA ASP A 120 -7.51 19.48 -0.62
C ASP A 120 -8.09 20.82 -0.16
N ASP A 121 -7.37 21.92 -0.34
CA ASP A 121 -7.88 23.26 -0.03
C ASP A 121 -9.19 23.57 -0.76
N ASP A 122 -9.31 23.25 -2.06
CA ASP A 122 -10.54 23.49 -2.83
C ASP A 122 -11.72 22.61 -2.37
N ILE A 123 -11.45 21.36 -1.95
CA ILE A 123 -12.46 20.43 -1.42
C ILE A 123 -12.94 20.88 -0.04
N PHE A 124 -12.02 21.28 0.85
CA PHE A 124 -12.36 21.70 2.20
C PHE A 124 -12.91 23.14 2.26
N ALA A 125 -12.41 24.07 1.44
CA ALA A 125 -12.90 25.44 1.40
C ALA A 125 -14.30 25.57 0.78
N LYS A 126 -14.68 24.65 -0.13
CA LYS A 126 -16.08 24.57 -0.63
C LYS A 126 -16.99 23.71 0.23
N GLY A 127 -16.45 23.08 1.27
CA GLY A 127 -17.16 22.29 2.27
C GLY A 127 -17.92 23.09 3.31
N GLU A 128 -18.05 24.42 3.17
CA GLU A 128 -19.04 25.24 3.90
C GLU A 128 -20.47 24.95 3.40
N ILE A 129 -20.86 23.68 3.44
CA ILE A 129 -22.26 23.33 3.59
C ILE A 129 -22.58 23.66 5.05
N SER A 130 -23.17 24.83 5.24
CA SER A 130 -23.79 25.30 6.47
C SER A 130 -24.83 24.29 6.97
N ASN A 131 -24.38 23.22 7.63
CA ASN A 131 -25.20 22.48 8.55
C ASN A 131 -25.20 23.24 9.88
N GLU A 132 -25.98 24.32 9.88
CA GLU A 132 -26.53 24.98 11.05
C GLU A 132 -27.46 23.98 11.76
N ARG A 133 -26.85 23.03 12.49
CA ARG A 133 -27.57 22.17 13.42
C ARG A 133 -26.93 22.38 14.78
N ASP A 134 -27.56 23.28 15.53
CA ASP A 134 -27.40 23.45 16.97
C ASP A 134 -27.35 22.08 17.65
N VAL A 135 -26.15 21.66 18.05
CA VAL A 135 -25.97 20.60 19.03
C VAL A 135 -25.12 21.17 20.15
N VAL A 136 -25.83 21.64 21.16
CA VAL A 136 -25.34 21.93 22.51
C VAL A 136 -24.68 20.66 23.05
N GLY A 137 -23.38 20.72 23.34
CA GLY A 137 -22.62 19.58 23.82
C GLY A 137 -21.23 19.97 24.32
N ASP A 138 -21.21 20.57 25.51
CA ASP A 138 -20.12 20.78 26.47
C ASP A 138 -18.76 20.10 26.12
N THR A 139 -17.82 20.88 25.60
CA THR A 139 -16.40 20.51 25.45
C THR A 139 -15.57 21.24 26.50
N SER A 140 -15.29 20.57 27.60
CA SER A 140 -14.17 20.94 28.46
C SER A 140 -13.30 19.70 28.71
N SER A 141 -11.98 19.90 28.67
CA SER A 141 -10.94 18.95 29.11
C SER A 141 -10.21 18.11 28.06
N PHE A 142 -9.63 18.70 27.00
CA PHE A 142 -8.53 18.02 26.28
C PHE A 142 -7.40 18.89 25.70
N ASP A 143 -7.34 20.19 25.96
CA ASP A 143 -6.31 21.08 25.36
C ASP A 143 -4.98 21.20 26.15
N ASP A 144 -4.66 20.31 27.09
CA ASP A 144 -3.51 20.51 28.01
C ASP A 144 -2.26 19.64 27.73
N PHE A 145 -2.19 18.87 26.63
CA PHE A 145 -1.04 17.95 26.43
C PHE A 145 -0.06 18.30 25.30
N SER A 146 -0.37 19.22 24.40
CA SER A 146 0.49 19.49 23.22
C SER A 146 1.60 20.53 23.45
N ARG A 147 1.92 20.88 24.71
CA ARG A 147 2.90 21.95 25.04
C ARG A 147 4.20 21.51 25.70
N ARG A 148 4.50 20.22 25.79
CA ARG A 148 5.80 19.71 26.28
C ARG A 148 6.52 18.87 25.22
N GLY A 149 7.72 19.30 24.85
CA GLY A 149 8.70 18.41 24.22
C GLY A 149 9.22 18.82 22.85
N ARG A 150 9.54 20.10 22.66
CA ARG A 150 10.54 20.54 21.67
C ARG A 150 11.92 20.45 22.34
N GLU A 151 12.93 20.12 21.54
CA GLU A 151 14.39 20.10 21.82
C GLU A 151 14.94 18.71 22.16
N GLU A 152 15.53 18.01 21.17
CA GLU A 152 16.99 18.03 20.97
C GLU A 152 17.46 17.14 19.79
N ASN A 153 18.30 17.77 18.97
CA ASN A 153 19.54 17.27 18.37
C ASN A 153 19.53 16.17 17.29
N ILE A 154 19.88 16.62 16.09
CA ILE A 154 20.22 15.84 14.90
C ILE A 154 21.63 15.26 15.07
N GLN A 155 21.79 13.94 14.98
CA GLN A 155 23.01 13.35 14.45
C GLN A 155 22.71 12.03 13.73
N SER A 156 23.01 12.03 12.43
CA SER A 156 23.02 10.91 11.49
C SER A 156 24.37 10.99 10.77
N PRO A 157 24.89 9.98 10.06
CA PRO A 157 24.68 8.53 10.08
C PRO A 157 26.03 7.74 10.06
N PHE A 158 25.99 6.40 10.17
CA PHE A 158 27.09 5.46 9.90
C PHE A 158 28.34 5.55 10.79
N ASP A 159 28.42 4.68 11.81
CA ASP A 159 29.63 3.91 12.21
C ASP A 159 29.39 3.24 13.58
N ASP A 160 28.94 1.96 13.61
CA ASP A 160 29.49 0.92 14.52
C ASP A 160 28.66 -0.39 14.41
N ILE A 161 28.86 -1.14 13.33
CA ILE A 161 28.46 -2.55 13.28
C ILE A 161 29.60 -3.34 13.95
N ARG A 162 29.47 -3.64 15.25
CA ARG A 162 30.10 -4.75 16.04
C ARG A 162 30.59 -4.33 17.44
N ARG A 163 29.69 -3.87 18.31
CA ARG A 163 29.87 -4.06 19.76
C ARG A 163 28.73 -4.92 20.32
N PRO A 164 29.02 -6.03 21.02
CA PRO A 164 28.00 -6.66 21.85
C PRO A 164 27.54 -5.63 22.90
N PRO A 165 26.22 -5.50 23.15
CA PRO A 165 25.71 -4.48 24.05
C PRO A 165 26.25 -4.71 25.46
N ARG A 166 26.82 -3.66 26.05
CA ARG A 166 27.00 -3.60 27.50
C ARG A 166 25.59 -3.55 28.10
N THR A 167 25.38 -4.31 29.17
CA THR A 167 24.18 -4.25 30.00
C THR A 167 24.34 -3.12 30.99
N ASP A 168 24.22 -1.89 30.51
CA ASP A 168 23.97 -0.71 31.33
C ASP A 168 22.46 -0.61 31.58
N GLU A 169 22.07 -0.36 32.84
CA GLU A 169 20.69 -0.41 33.35
C GLU A 169 19.69 0.51 32.61
N ALA A 170 20.16 1.40 31.73
CA ALA A 170 19.35 2.19 30.82
C ALA A 170 18.60 1.34 29.77
N GLY A 171 19.15 0.19 29.36
CA GLY A 171 18.53 -0.68 28.35
C GLY A 171 17.28 -1.44 28.84
N VAL A 172 17.14 -1.63 30.15
CA VAL A 172 15.98 -2.33 30.74
C VAL A 172 14.75 -1.43 30.77
N ALA A 173 14.94 -0.12 30.98
CA ALA A 173 13.85 0.85 30.99
C ALA A 173 13.23 1.04 29.59
N GLU A 174 14.04 0.97 28.53
CA GLU A 174 13.55 1.14 27.16
C GLU A 174 12.78 -0.11 26.67
N ALA A 175 13.28 -1.32 26.95
CA ALA A 175 12.56 -2.55 26.65
C ALA A 175 11.20 -2.63 27.37
N PHE A 176 11.09 -2.05 28.56
CA PHE A 176 9.83 -2.00 29.31
C PHE A 176 8.84 -0.97 28.75
N ARG A 177 9.32 0.17 28.22
CA ARG A 177 8.47 1.18 27.57
C ARG A 177 7.83 0.66 26.28
N VAL A 178 8.60 -0.05 25.45
CA VAL A 178 8.10 -0.64 24.20
C VAL A 178 6.98 -1.66 24.48
N GLN A 179 7.12 -2.52 25.50
CA GLN A 179 6.08 -3.49 25.86
C GLN A 179 4.78 -2.87 26.38
N THR A 180 4.83 -1.70 27.02
CA THR A 180 3.61 -1.05 27.52
C THR A 180 2.78 -0.41 26.40
N ASP A 181 3.41 -0.02 25.29
CA ASP A 181 2.73 0.64 24.18
C ASP A 181 1.93 -0.38 23.34
N ASP A 182 2.47 -1.59 23.16
CA ASP A 182 1.80 -2.65 22.38
C ASP A 182 0.47 -3.09 23.00
N ARG A 183 0.39 -3.22 24.34
CA ARG A 183 -0.87 -3.57 25.02
C ARG A 183 -1.92 -2.49 24.90
N ILE A 184 -1.53 -1.22 25.00
CA ILE A 184 -2.45 -0.09 24.87
C ILE A 184 -2.94 0.01 23.43
N SER A 185 -2.04 -0.18 22.46
CA SER A 185 -2.35 -0.17 21.04
C SER A 185 -3.30 -1.32 20.68
N SER A 186 -3.02 -2.55 21.12
CA SER A 186 -3.90 -3.71 20.90
C SER A 186 -5.32 -3.50 21.46
N GLN A 187 -5.45 -2.95 22.67
CA GLN A 187 -6.77 -2.66 23.25
C GLN A 187 -7.55 -1.66 22.39
N ARG A 188 -6.91 -0.56 21.98
CA ARG A 188 -7.53 0.46 21.12
C ARG A 188 -7.93 -0.11 19.76
N CYS A 189 -7.07 -0.91 19.13
CA CYS A 189 -7.40 -1.59 17.88
C CYS A 189 -8.64 -2.49 18.04
N SER A 190 -8.71 -3.26 19.13
CA SER A 190 -9.88 -4.12 19.40
C SER A 190 -11.18 -3.34 19.64
N GLU A 191 -11.08 -2.13 20.20
CA GLU A 191 -12.22 -1.24 20.43
C GLU A 191 -12.71 -0.66 19.09
N TYR A 192 -11.81 -0.15 18.25
CA TYR A 192 -12.15 0.34 16.92
C TYR A 192 -12.75 -0.75 16.03
N ALA A 193 -12.20 -1.97 16.06
CA ALA A 193 -12.74 -3.10 15.33
C ALA A 193 -14.20 -3.38 15.70
N ARG A 194 -14.51 -3.40 17.00
CA ARG A 194 -15.86 -3.65 17.51
C ARG A 194 -16.82 -2.48 17.30
N GLN A 195 -16.34 -1.25 17.49
CA GLN A 195 -17.18 -0.06 17.40
C GLN A 195 -17.58 0.25 15.96
N TYR A 196 -16.66 0.05 15.02
CA TYR A 196 -16.84 0.43 13.62
C TYR A 196 -16.96 -0.76 12.66
N ASN A 197 -17.03 -2.00 13.18
CA ASN A 197 -17.08 -3.22 12.37
C ASN A 197 -15.93 -3.31 11.36
N ILE A 198 -14.72 -2.88 11.76
CA ILE A 198 -13.52 -2.97 10.91
C ILE A 198 -13.12 -4.44 10.80
N ILE A 199 -12.98 -4.92 9.57
CA ILE A 199 -12.43 -6.24 9.25
C ILE A 199 -11.02 -6.00 8.68
N PRO A 200 -9.95 -6.34 9.43
CA PRO A 200 -8.56 -6.08 9.03
C PRO A 200 -8.30 -6.50 7.58
N GLN A 201 -7.65 -5.62 6.81
CA GLN A 201 -7.32 -5.81 5.38
C GLN A 201 -8.50 -6.07 4.41
N ILE A 202 -9.74 -6.08 4.89
CA ILE A 202 -10.93 -6.41 4.09
C ILE A 202 -11.87 -5.21 3.98
N SER A 203 -12.23 -4.58 5.10
CA SER A 203 -13.19 -3.48 5.12
C SER A 203 -13.00 -2.58 6.33
N TRP A 204 -13.22 -1.28 6.13
CA TRP A 204 -13.25 -0.29 7.22
C TRP A 204 -14.60 -0.23 7.95
N GLY A 205 -15.60 -0.99 7.51
CA GLY A 205 -16.94 -0.96 8.09
C GLY A 205 -17.52 0.47 8.09
N ASP A 206 -17.94 0.92 9.27
CA ASP A 206 -18.51 2.26 9.51
C ASP A 206 -17.46 3.28 9.99
N ALA A 207 -16.16 2.97 9.89
CA ALA A 207 -15.10 3.80 10.44
C ALA A 207 -14.93 5.11 9.65
N PRO A 208 -15.00 6.29 10.32
CA PRO A 208 -14.69 7.56 9.66
C PRO A 208 -13.19 7.66 9.33
N TYR A 209 -12.84 8.50 8.35
CA TYR A 209 -11.48 8.62 7.84
C TYR A 209 -10.42 8.86 8.94
N LYS A 210 -10.73 9.68 9.95
CA LYS A 210 -9.83 9.92 11.09
C LYS A 210 -9.47 8.65 11.86
N VAL A 211 -10.43 7.73 12.02
CA VAL A 211 -10.21 6.44 12.69
C VAL A 211 -9.42 5.50 11.79
N GLN A 212 -9.67 5.51 10.48
CA GLN A 212 -8.87 4.72 9.52
C GLN A 212 -7.41 5.16 9.54
N ASP A 213 -7.15 6.47 9.65
CA ASP A 213 -5.80 6.99 9.73
C ASP A 213 -5.10 6.63 11.03
N GLU A 214 -5.80 6.74 12.16
CA GLU A 214 -5.28 6.31 13.45
C GLU A 214 -5.02 4.80 13.50
N TRP A 215 -5.89 3.99 12.89
CA TRP A 215 -5.71 2.55 12.74
C TRP A 215 -4.41 2.21 12.00
N ARG A 216 -4.16 2.87 10.86
CA ARG A 216 -2.91 2.69 10.09
C ARG A 216 -1.70 3.13 10.89
N ARG A 217 -1.80 4.26 11.61
CA ARG A 217 -0.71 4.79 12.44
C ARG A 217 -0.32 3.85 13.58
N LEU A 218 -1.30 3.12 14.14
CA LEU A 218 -1.09 2.14 15.21
C LEU A 218 -0.73 0.74 14.68
N ASP A 219 -0.63 0.56 13.36
CA ASP A 219 -0.40 -0.74 12.71
C ASP A 219 -1.32 -1.86 13.21
N CYS A 220 -2.61 -1.53 13.40
CA CYS A 220 -3.60 -2.44 13.97
C CYS A 220 -3.81 -3.74 13.16
N ASP A 221 -3.49 -3.73 11.86
CA ASP A 221 -3.60 -4.91 10.99
C ASP A 221 -2.64 -6.03 11.41
N SER A 222 -1.46 -5.69 11.94
CA SER A 222 -0.46 -6.66 12.41
C SER A 222 -0.93 -7.37 13.68
N PHE A 223 -1.50 -6.63 14.63
CA PHE A 223 -1.95 -7.16 15.91
C PHE A 223 -3.15 -8.12 15.78
N MET A 224 -4.09 -7.84 14.88
CA MET A 224 -5.30 -8.64 14.75
C MET A 224 -5.10 -9.97 13.99
N GLN A 225 -4.05 -10.08 13.19
CA GLN A 225 -3.72 -11.33 12.48
C GLN A 225 -3.29 -12.44 13.46
N GLU A 226 -2.52 -12.09 14.48
CA GLU A 226 -1.94 -13.04 15.41
C GLU A 226 -2.99 -13.73 16.30
N GLU A 227 -4.08 -13.03 16.63
CA GLU A 227 -5.18 -13.57 17.44
C GLU A 227 -6.14 -14.46 16.64
N SER A 228 -6.15 -14.33 15.31
CA SER A 228 -7.04 -15.09 14.40
C SER A 228 -6.48 -16.45 13.96
N ALA A 229 -5.23 -16.76 14.28
CA ALA A 229 -4.63 -18.06 13.96
C ALA A 229 -5.24 -19.16 14.85
N PRO A 230 -5.91 -20.19 14.28
CA PRO A 230 -6.41 -21.30 15.07
C PRO A 230 -5.23 -22.10 15.65
N PHE A 231 -5.19 -22.21 16.98
CA PHE A 231 -4.30 -23.12 17.70
C PHE A 231 -4.66 -24.59 17.46
#